data_AF-A0A2C1LIE0-F1
#
_entry.id   AF-A0A2C1LIE0-F1
#
_cell.length_a   1.000
_cell.length_b   1.000
_cell.length_c   1.000
_cell.angle_alpha   90.00
_cell.angle_beta   90.00
_cell.angle_gamma   90.00
#
_symmetry.space_group_name_H-M   'P 1'
#
loop_
_entity.id
_entity.type
_entity.pdbx_description
1 polymer ?
#
loop_
_entity_poly.entity_id
_entity_poly.type
_entity_poly.pdbx_seq_one_letter_code
_entity_poly.pdbx_strand_id
1 'polypeptide(L)'
;MAKINLEVIIIIGLERVIKVFNFNANQIAKELGISRYTVYDWLKGRRKIPQERIDQLAEIPEFRYLNKELFQKVIDDVDDVEIEIARSKYMSDRDSIEVEDEFFGVPVPIDPYAEDRQMLIELKDMVQEIERAKSLVFNKDYLEGLHSPIGEIYLGALTILNDIFEQNDVKEINITMEFLSLIKNGLTDEVIKDLSKILKKQNIADTGEIR
;
A
#
# COMPACT_ATOMS: atom_id res chain seq x y z
N MET A 1 12.16 10.55 26.08
CA MET A 1 11.89 9.62 24.97
C MET A 1 10.39 9.50 24.80
N ALA A 2 9.83 10.13 23.77
CA ALA A 2 8.42 10.01 23.44
C ALA A 2 8.20 8.65 22.75
N LYS A 3 7.35 7.80 23.32
CA LYS A 3 6.84 6.62 22.61
C LYS A 3 5.89 7.13 21.53
N ILE A 4 6.31 7.04 20.27
CA ILE A 4 5.40 7.21 19.15
C ILE A 4 4.49 5.97 19.17
N ASN A 5 3.29 6.11 19.73
CA ASN A 5 2.23 5.13 19.56
C ASN A 5 1.65 5.33 18.16
N LEU A 6 2.22 4.64 17.17
CA LEU A 6 1.51 4.34 15.94
C LEU A 6 0.42 3.34 16.30
N GLU A 7 -0.77 3.81 16.65
CA GLU A 7 -1.96 2.95 16.67
C GLU A 7 -2.19 2.49 15.23
N VAL A 8 -1.69 1.30 14.90
CA VAL A 8 -2.02 0.64 13.64
C VAL A 8 -3.52 0.40 13.67
N ILE A 9 -4.27 1.14 12.85
CA ILE A 9 -5.71 0.94 12.70
C ILE A 9 -5.88 -0.41 12.01
N ILE A 10 -6.25 -1.43 12.78
CA ILE A 10 -6.56 -2.76 12.24
C ILE A 10 -7.95 -2.67 11.58
N ILE A 11 -7.97 -2.65 10.25
CA ILE A 11 -9.22 -2.68 9.48
C ILE A 11 -9.55 -4.14 9.15
N ILE A 12 -10.69 -4.62 9.65
CA ILE A 12 -11.23 -5.93 9.29
C ILE A 12 -11.78 -5.86 7.86
N GLY A 13 -11.44 -6.82 7.01
CA GLY A 13 -11.79 -6.74 5.60
C GLY A 13 -13.28 -6.75 5.29
N LEU A 14 -14.10 -7.49 6.05
CA LEU A 14 -15.55 -7.35 5.93
C LEU A 14 -16.02 -5.91 6.20
N GLU A 15 -15.42 -5.19 7.14
CA GLU A 15 -15.77 -3.79 7.41
C GLU A 15 -15.43 -2.88 6.23
N ARG A 16 -14.26 -3.07 5.61
CA ARG A 16 -13.90 -2.28 4.43
C ARG A 16 -14.80 -2.60 3.24
N VAL A 17 -15.00 -3.88 2.94
CA VAL A 17 -15.86 -4.34 1.85
C VAL A 17 -17.25 -3.72 1.96
N ILE A 18 -17.94 -3.84 3.10
CA ILE A 18 -19.30 -3.32 3.18
C ILE A 18 -19.36 -1.80 3.03
N LYS A 19 -18.33 -1.06 3.47
CA LYS A 19 -18.28 0.39 3.27
C LYS A 19 -18.12 0.74 1.79
N VAL A 20 -17.20 0.09 1.09
CA VAL A 20 -16.95 0.32 -0.35
C VAL A 20 -18.20 0.04 -1.16
N PHE A 21 -18.86 -1.09 -0.91
CA PHE A 21 -20.07 -1.50 -1.61
C PHE A 21 -21.34 -0.82 -1.09
N ASN A 22 -21.24 0.10 -0.12
CA ASN A 22 -22.36 0.82 0.50
C ASN A 22 -23.42 -0.12 1.14
N PHE A 23 -22.95 -1.22 1.72
CA PHE A 23 -23.72 -2.12 2.58
C PHE A 23 -23.61 -1.69 4.06
N ASN A 24 -24.65 -2.01 4.82
CA ASN A 24 -24.63 -1.93 6.27
C ASN A 24 -24.84 -3.31 6.92
N ALA A 25 -24.56 -3.39 8.22
CA ALA A 25 -24.64 -4.64 8.97
C ALA A 25 -26.05 -5.29 8.95
N ASN A 26 -27.11 -4.51 8.80
CA ASN A 26 -28.47 -5.05 8.70
C ASN A 26 -28.72 -5.72 7.35
N GLN A 27 -28.19 -5.16 6.26
CA GLN A 27 -28.29 -5.77 4.93
C GLN A 27 -27.55 -7.10 4.92
N ILE A 28 -26.31 -7.15 5.41
CA ILE A 28 -25.55 -8.41 5.51
C ILE A 28 -26.26 -9.45 6.38
N ALA A 29 -26.80 -9.03 7.52
CA ALA A 29 -27.55 -9.93 8.40
C ALA A 29 -28.78 -10.53 7.70
N LYS A 30 -29.46 -9.72 6.88
CA LYS A 30 -30.61 -10.15 6.08
C LYS A 30 -30.20 -11.13 4.98
N GLU A 31 -29.15 -10.84 4.21
CA GLU A 31 -28.63 -11.74 3.17
C GLU A 31 -28.23 -13.11 3.73
N LEU A 32 -27.64 -13.13 4.93
CA LEU A 32 -27.17 -14.37 5.55
C LEU A 32 -28.20 -15.08 6.45
N GLY A 33 -29.36 -14.46 6.67
CA GLY A 33 -30.40 -14.99 7.58
C GLY A 33 -29.95 -15.11 9.04
N ILE A 34 -29.18 -14.14 9.55
CA ILE A 34 -28.62 -14.15 10.92
C ILE A 34 -28.95 -12.87 11.70
N SER A 35 -28.59 -12.84 13.00
CA SER A 35 -28.74 -11.63 13.80
C SER A 35 -27.74 -10.53 13.38
N ARG A 36 -28.18 -9.27 13.39
CA ARG A 36 -27.28 -8.10 13.20
C ARG A 36 -26.14 -8.04 14.20
N TYR A 37 -26.37 -8.50 15.44
CA TYR A 37 -25.34 -8.55 16.49
C TYR A 37 -24.19 -9.47 16.06
N THR A 38 -24.51 -10.53 15.32
CA THR A 38 -23.52 -11.43 14.75
C THR A 38 -22.59 -10.75 13.78
N VAL A 39 -23.14 -9.95 12.86
CA VAL A 39 -22.36 -9.17 11.92
C VAL A 39 -21.52 -8.11 12.65
N TYR A 40 -22.08 -7.40 13.63
CA TYR A 40 -21.32 -6.40 14.39
C TYR A 40 -20.12 -6.99 15.14
N ASP A 41 -20.25 -8.18 15.72
CA ASP A 41 -19.12 -8.84 16.36
C ASP A 41 -18.02 -9.22 15.35
N TRP A 42 -18.37 -9.59 14.11
CA TRP A 42 -17.41 -9.81 13.03
C TRP A 42 -16.70 -8.51 12.63
N LEU A 43 -17.47 -7.44 12.40
CA LEU A 43 -16.92 -6.13 12.02
C LEU A 43 -15.97 -5.57 13.09
N LYS A 44 -16.24 -5.85 14.37
CA LYS A 44 -15.38 -5.45 15.49
C LYS A 44 -14.25 -6.43 15.79
N GLY A 45 -14.09 -7.49 14.99
CA GLY A 45 -13.07 -8.52 15.19
C GLY A 45 -13.20 -9.31 16.50
N ARG A 46 -14.37 -9.23 17.18
CA ARG A 46 -14.60 -9.93 18.47
C ARG A 46 -14.70 -11.44 18.29
N ARG A 47 -15.09 -11.89 17.10
CA ARG A 47 -15.10 -13.30 16.71
C ARG A 47 -14.75 -13.44 15.24
N LYS A 48 -14.16 -14.58 14.90
CA LYS A 48 -13.91 -14.99 13.51
C LYS A 48 -15.23 -15.28 12.78
N ILE A 49 -15.22 -15.07 11.47
CA ILE A 49 -16.32 -15.42 10.57
C ILE A 49 -16.18 -16.93 10.27
N PRO A 50 -17.20 -17.76 10.57
CA PRO A 50 -17.17 -19.17 10.21
C PRO A 50 -17.01 -19.36 8.69
N GLN A 51 -16.31 -20.41 8.26
CA GLN A 51 -16.05 -20.64 6.83
C GLN A 51 -17.34 -20.70 5.99
N GLU A 52 -18.37 -21.38 6.49
CA GLU A 52 -19.70 -21.42 5.84
C GLU A 52 -20.26 -20.01 5.59
N ARG A 53 -20.01 -19.06 6.50
CA ARG A 53 -20.47 -17.67 6.38
C ARG A 53 -19.59 -16.85 5.43
N ILE A 54 -18.29 -17.16 5.34
CA ILE A 54 -17.40 -16.60 4.32
C ILE A 54 -17.87 -17.02 2.93
N ASP A 55 -18.22 -18.29 2.76
CA ASP A 55 -18.71 -18.81 1.49
C ASP A 55 -20.06 -18.16 1.13
N GLN A 56 -21.00 -18.04 2.08
CA GLN A 56 -22.26 -17.32 1.85
C GLN A 56 -22.09 -15.84 1.51
N LEU A 57 -21.10 -15.16 2.10
CA LEU A 57 -20.78 -13.78 1.73
C LEU A 57 -20.28 -13.69 0.29
N ALA A 58 -19.48 -14.65 -0.17
CA ALA A 58 -18.98 -14.69 -1.53
C ALA A 58 -20.09 -14.88 -2.59
N GLU A 59 -21.23 -15.47 -2.19
CA GLU A 59 -22.40 -15.65 -3.05
C GLU A 59 -23.26 -14.38 -3.19
N ILE A 60 -23.00 -13.33 -2.42
CA ILE A 60 -23.70 -12.05 -2.60
C ILE A 60 -23.32 -11.49 -3.99
N PRO A 61 -24.28 -11.18 -4.88
CA PRO A 61 -24.00 -10.81 -6.27
C PRO A 61 -23.02 -9.64 -6.43
N GLU A 62 -23.12 -8.65 -5.55
CA GLU A 62 -22.23 -7.49 -5.49
C GLU A 62 -20.77 -7.90 -5.22
N PHE A 63 -20.55 -8.99 -4.48
CA PHE A 63 -19.23 -9.43 -4.03
C PHE A 63 -18.58 -10.45 -4.97
N ARG A 64 -19.20 -10.79 -6.11
CA ARG A 64 -18.73 -11.82 -7.06
C ARG A 64 -17.28 -11.66 -7.56
N TYR A 65 -16.76 -10.43 -7.54
CA TYR A 65 -15.41 -10.10 -8.00
C TYR A 65 -14.37 -10.04 -6.87
N LEU A 66 -14.78 -10.25 -5.62
CA LEU A 66 -13.88 -10.23 -4.46
C LEU A 66 -13.27 -11.60 -4.21
N ASN A 67 -12.01 -11.61 -3.78
CA ASN A 67 -11.43 -12.78 -3.13
C ASN A 67 -12.05 -12.94 -1.74
N LYS A 68 -12.68 -14.09 -1.48
CA LYS A 68 -13.36 -14.38 -0.20
C LYS A 68 -12.45 -14.35 1.03
N GLU A 69 -11.13 -14.54 0.85
CA GLU A 69 -10.16 -14.43 1.94
C GLU A 69 -10.16 -13.02 2.56
N LEU A 70 -10.47 -11.99 1.75
CA LEU A 70 -10.53 -10.60 2.18
C LEU A 70 -11.57 -10.38 3.28
N PHE A 71 -12.65 -11.16 3.35
CA PHE A 71 -13.69 -10.93 4.38
C PHE A 71 -13.15 -11.06 5.81
N GLN A 72 -12.12 -11.88 6.03
CA GLN A 72 -11.53 -12.11 7.35
C GLN A 72 -10.10 -11.59 7.47
N LYS A 73 -9.44 -11.23 6.36
CA LYS A 73 -8.09 -10.66 6.36
C LYS A 73 -8.09 -9.29 7.06
N VAL A 74 -6.96 -8.97 7.69
CA VAL A 74 -6.63 -7.58 8.03
C VAL A 74 -6.15 -6.92 6.74
N ILE A 75 -6.84 -5.87 6.32
CA ILE A 75 -6.63 -5.23 5.02
C ILE A 75 -5.33 -4.42 5.05
N ASP A 76 -4.49 -4.67 4.07
CA ASP A 76 -3.35 -3.83 3.72
C ASP A 76 -3.70 -2.87 2.56
N ASP A 77 -2.76 -1.99 2.20
CA ASP A 77 -3.00 -0.98 1.15
C ASP A 77 -3.27 -1.61 -0.23
N VAL A 78 -2.69 -2.79 -0.51
CA VAL A 78 -2.91 -3.51 -1.77
C VAL A 78 -4.31 -4.09 -1.82
N ASP A 79 -4.75 -4.71 -0.72
CA ASP A 79 -6.10 -5.24 -0.57
C ASP A 79 -7.15 -4.14 -0.72
N ASP A 80 -6.89 -2.94 -0.19
CA ASP A 80 -7.81 -1.81 -0.25
C ASP A 80 -8.16 -1.46 -1.69
N VAL A 81 -7.12 -1.33 -2.52
CA VAL A 81 -7.26 -1.06 -3.95
C VAL A 81 -7.94 -2.24 -4.67
N GLU A 82 -7.66 -3.48 -4.26
CA GLU A 82 -8.32 -4.67 -4.83
C GLU A 82 -9.84 -4.67 -4.57
N ILE A 83 -10.28 -4.24 -3.39
CA ILE A 83 -11.71 -4.11 -3.05
C ILE A 83 -12.39 -3.05 -3.93
N GLU A 84 -11.75 -1.90 -4.16
CA GLU A 84 -12.28 -0.85 -5.05
C GLU A 84 -12.34 -1.30 -6.52
N ILE A 85 -11.32 -2.04 -7.00
CA ILE A 85 -11.33 -2.65 -8.35
C ILE A 85 -12.50 -3.62 -8.48
N ALA A 86 -12.73 -4.48 -7.49
CA ALA A 86 -13.84 -5.43 -7.51
C ALA A 86 -15.20 -4.72 -7.57
N ARG A 87 -15.37 -3.63 -6.82
CA ARG A 87 -16.57 -2.80 -6.91
C ARG A 87 -16.74 -2.17 -8.28
N SER A 88 -15.68 -1.59 -8.84
CA SER A 88 -15.70 -1.00 -10.18
C SER A 88 -16.15 -2.02 -11.23
N LYS A 89 -15.60 -3.25 -11.20
CA LYS A 89 -16.04 -4.34 -12.09
C LYS A 89 -17.53 -4.67 -11.95
N TYR A 90 -18.04 -4.73 -10.72
CA TYR A 90 -19.47 -4.95 -10.50
C TYR A 90 -20.32 -3.81 -11.06
N MET A 91 -19.92 -2.57 -10.86
CA MET A 91 -20.63 -1.40 -11.38
C MET A 91 -20.60 -1.35 -12.91
N SER A 92 -19.47 -1.70 -13.53
CA SER A 92 -19.36 -1.85 -14.98
C SER A 92 -20.34 -2.87 -15.54
N ASP A 93 -20.43 -4.07 -14.95
CA ASP A 93 -21.40 -5.07 -15.40
C ASP A 93 -22.86 -4.58 -15.32
N ARG A 94 -23.16 -3.74 -14.33
CA ARG A 94 -24.52 -3.25 -14.07
C ARG A 94 -24.91 -2.07 -14.96
N ASP A 95 -23.99 -1.15 -15.19
CA ASP A 95 -24.29 0.16 -15.79
C ASP A 95 -23.70 0.34 -17.20
N SER A 96 -22.94 -0.64 -17.73
CA SER A 96 -22.48 -0.60 -19.12
C SER A 96 -23.67 -0.70 -20.07
N ILE A 97 -23.60 0.09 -21.14
CA ILE A 97 -24.64 0.13 -22.18
C ILE A 97 -24.03 -0.14 -23.55
N GLU A 98 -24.79 -0.76 -24.44
CA GLU A 98 -24.41 -0.85 -25.86
C GLU A 98 -24.92 0.38 -26.59
N VAL A 99 -24.02 1.04 -27.33
CA VAL A 99 -24.35 2.17 -28.20
C VAL A 99 -23.88 1.84 -29.61
N GLU A 100 -24.68 2.18 -30.61
CA GLU A 100 -24.26 2.04 -32.01
C GLU A 100 -23.17 3.06 -32.33
N ASP A 101 -22.05 2.57 -32.85
CA ASP A 101 -20.98 3.41 -33.36
C ASP A 101 -21.48 4.26 -34.54
N GLU A 102 -21.29 5.58 -34.47
CA GLU A 102 -21.79 6.53 -35.46
C GLU A 102 -21.21 6.33 -36.87
N PHE A 103 -20.04 5.70 -36.99
CA PHE A 103 -19.32 5.57 -38.25
C PHE A 103 -19.55 4.21 -38.93
N PHE A 104 -19.59 3.13 -38.15
CA PHE A 104 -19.68 1.76 -38.63
C PHE A 104 -21.05 1.12 -38.36
N GLY A 105 -21.92 1.73 -37.54
CA GLY A 105 -23.23 1.19 -37.18
C GLY A 105 -23.16 -0.14 -36.43
N VAL A 106 -22.05 -0.39 -35.73
CA VAL A 106 -21.82 -1.61 -34.94
C VAL A 106 -22.03 -1.32 -33.46
N PRO A 107 -22.63 -2.23 -32.68
CA PRO A 107 -22.78 -2.04 -31.25
C PRO A 107 -21.42 -2.06 -30.56
N VAL A 108 -21.14 -1.04 -29.75
CA VAL A 108 -19.94 -0.92 -28.93
C VAL A 108 -20.36 -0.74 -27.47
N PRO A 109 -19.78 -1.52 -26.52
CA PRO A 109 -20.05 -1.32 -25.10
C PRO A 109 -19.38 -0.04 -24.60
N ILE A 110 -20.16 0.82 -23.96
CA ILE A 110 -19.67 1.97 -23.21
C ILE A 110 -19.72 1.62 -21.72
N ASP A 111 -18.54 1.45 -21.13
CA ASP A 111 -18.34 1.22 -19.70
C ASP A 111 -17.93 2.54 -19.02
N PRO A 112 -18.83 3.19 -18.25
CA PRO A 112 -18.55 4.49 -17.65
C PRO A 112 -17.46 4.44 -16.56
N TYR A 113 -17.03 3.26 -16.12
CA TYR A 113 -16.01 3.08 -15.09
C TYR A 113 -14.68 2.56 -15.65
N ALA A 114 -14.54 2.40 -16.97
CA ALA A 114 -13.35 1.80 -17.57
C ALA A 114 -12.06 2.59 -17.26
N GLU A 115 -12.12 3.92 -17.37
CA GLU A 115 -10.98 4.80 -17.13
C GLU A 115 -10.56 4.77 -15.65
N ASP A 116 -11.51 5.01 -14.74
CA ASP A 116 -11.26 4.94 -13.29
C ASP A 116 -10.70 3.58 -12.88
N ARG A 117 -11.21 2.48 -13.46
CA ARG A 117 -10.71 1.13 -13.20
C ARG A 117 -9.26 0.96 -13.65
N GLN A 118 -8.90 1.54 -14.79
CA GLN A 118 -7.52 1.51 -15.28
C GLN A 118 -6.58 2.25 -14.34
N MET A 119 -6.99 3.42 -13.84
CA MET A 119 -6.23 4.16 -12.83
C MET A 119 -6.06 3.36 -11.52
N LEU A 120 -7.11 2.65 -11.08
CA LEU A 120 -7.02 1.79 -9.90
C LEU A 120 -6.05 0.62 -10.10
N ILE A 121 -5.99 0.03 -11.29
CA ILE A 121 -5.04 -1.04 -11.62
C ILE A 121 -3.60 -0.51 -11.56
N GLU A 122 -3.34 0.66 -12.15
CA GLU A 122 -2.03 1.31 -12.08
C GLU A 122 -1.64 1.67 -10.65
N LEU A 123 -2.58 2.16 -9.86
CA LEU A 123 -2.37 2.41 -8.44
C LEU A 123 -2.02 1.13 -7.68
N LYS A 124 -2.72 0.02 -7.95
CA LYS A 124 -2.42 -1.28 -7.33
C LYS A 124 -0.98 -1.69 -7.61
N ASP A 125 -0.53 -1.58 -8.86
CA ASP A 125 0.84 -1.94 -9.25
C ASP A 125 1.86 -1.06 -8.50
N MET A 126 1.62 0.25 -8.39
CA MET A 126 2.48 1.16 -7.62
C MET A 126 2.53 0.79 -6.14
N VAL A 127 1.39 0.55 -5.50
CA VAL A 127 1.32 0.18 -4.08
C VAL A 127 2.01 -1.16 -3.82
N GLN A 128 1.84 -2.13 -4.73
CA GLN A 128 2.53 -3.42 -4.63
C GLN A 128 4.05 -3.27 -4.71
N GLU A 129 4.56 -2.43 -5.60
CA GLU A 129 6.00 -2.15 -5.69
C GLU A 129 6.52 -1.44 -4.45
N ILE A 130 5.73 -0.53 -3.86
CA ILE A 130 6.07 0.12 -2.58
C ILE A 130 6.16 -0.92 -1.46
N GLU A 131 5.18 -1.81 -1.32
CA GLU A 131 5.20 -2.86 -0.29
C GLU A 131 6.36 -3.84 -0.48
N ARG A 132 6.68 -4.20 -1.73
CA ARG A 132 7.88 -4.98 -2.06
C ARG A 132 9.14 -4.25 -1.61
N ALA A 133 9.30 -2.98 -1.97
CA ALA A 133 10.45 -2.17 -1.59
C ALA A 133 10.58 -2.06 -0.06
N LYS A 134 9.48 -1.80 0.66
CA LYS A 134 9.45 -1.80 2.12
C LYS A 134 9.94 -3.13 2.69
N SER A 135 9.49 -4.27 2.16
CA SER A 135 9.91 -5.58 2.66
C SER A 135 11.42 -5.85 2.46
N LEU A 136 12.00 -5.33 1.37
CA LEU A 136 13.43 -5.48 1.05
C LEU A 136 14.30 -4.57 1.94
N VAL A 137 13.82 -3.36 2.21
CA VAL A 137 14.54 -2.36 3.01
C VAL A 137 14.40 -2.64 4.51
N PHE A 138 13.22 -3.05 4.98
CA PHE A 138 12.93 -3.31 6.39
C PHE A 138 12.98 -4.79 6.76
N ASN A 139 13.89 -5.56 6.15
CA ASN A 139 14.11 -6.94 6.56
C ASN A 139 14.73 -6.98 7.97
N LYS A 140 13.91 -7.23 8.99
CA LYS A 140 14.34 -7.29 10.39
C LYS A 140 15.38 -8.38 10.64
N ASP A 141 15.36 -9.47 9.88
CA ASP A 141 16.33 -10.56 10.01
C ASP A 141 17.75 -10.10 9.61
N TYR A 142 17.86 -9.10 8.72
CA TYR A 142 19.15 -8.45 8.41
C TYR A 142 19.70 -7.63 9.58
N LEU A 143 18.82 -7.09 10.43
CA LEU A 143 19.19 -6.33 11.62
C LEU A 143 19.47 -7.24 12.83
N GLU A 144 18.86 -8.43 12.87
CA GLU A 144 19.15 -9.48 13.87
C GLU A 144 20.55 -10.08 13.65
N GLY A 145 21.55 -9.44 14.24
CA GLY A 145 22.95 -9.88 14.18
C GLY A 145 23.94 -8.73 13.96
N LEU A 146 23.45 -7.55 13.58
CA LEU A 146 24.26 -6.34 13.61
C LEU A 146 24.48 -5.91 15.06
N HIS A 147 25.72 -5.52 15.39
CA HIS A 147 25.97 -4.84 16.66
C HIS A 147 25.05 -3.61 16.77
N SER A 148 24.48 -3.35 17.96
CA SER A 148 23.56 -2.23 18.22
C SER A 148 23.93 -0.90 17.53
N PRO A 149 25.22 -0.47 17.49
CA PRO A 149 25.62 0.76 16.82
C PRO A 149 25.39 0.75 15.29
N ILE A 150 25.55 -0.40 14.63
CA ILE A 150 25.40 -0.49 13.17
C ILE A 150 23.92 -0.48 12.78
N GLY A 151 23.06 -1.13 13.58
CA GLY A 151 21.61 -1.06 13.39
C GLY A 151 21.05 0.36 13.52
N GLU A 152 21.54 1.12 14.51
CA GLU A 152 21.18 2.54 14.68
C GLU A 152 21.63 3.41 13.49
N ILE A 153 22.85 3.20 12.98
CA ILE A 153 23.35 3.90 11.79
C ILE A 153 22.49 3.60 10.56
N TYR A 154 22.11 2.33 10.38
CA TYR A 154 21.25 1.91 9.27
C TYR A 154 19.88 2.58 9.33
N LEU A 155 19.22 2.56 10.49
CA LEU A 155 17.93 3.24 10.69
C LEU A 155 18.03 4.76 10.50
N GLY A 156 19.13 5.37 10.95
CA GLY A 156 19.42 6.78 10.72
C GLY A 156 19.54 7.10 9.22
N ALA A 157 20.27 6.29 8.46
CA ALA A 157 20.42 6.46 7.03
C ALA A 157 19.08 6.32 6.27
N LEU A 158 18.24 5.34 6.65
CA LEU A 158 16.92 5.18 6.06
C LEU A 158 15.99 6.36 6.34
N THR A 159 16.02 6.88 7.58
CA THR A 159 15.24 8.08 7.94
C THR A 159 15.63 9.27 7.07
N ILE A 160 16.94 9.53 6.92
CA ILE A 160 17.43 10.62 6.09
C ILE A 160 17.02 10.44 4.62
N LEU A 161 17.13 9.22 4.07
CA LEU A 161 16.70 8.94 2.71
C LEU A 161 15.20 9.22 2.55
N ASN A 162 14.36 8.70 3.46
CA ASN A 162 12.93 8.97 3.43
C ASN A 162 12.62 10.47 3.48
N ASP A 163 13.27 11.23 4.37
CA ASP A 163 13.06 12.68 4.48
C ASP A 163 13.37 13.41 3.16
N ILE A 164 14.43 13.01 2.44
CA ILE A 164 14.78 13.56 1.12
C ILE A 164 13.67 13.27 0.10
N PHE A 165 13.17 12.04 0.07
CA PHE A 165 12.11 11.65 -0.86
C PHE A 165 10.76 12.32 -0.50
N GLU A 166 10.44 12.51 0.78
CA GLU A 166 9.22 13.17 1.24
C GLU A 166 9.20 14.68 0.93
N GLN A 167 10.36 15.35 0.98
CA GLN A 167 10.49 16.76 0.61
C GLN A 167 10.26 17.01 -0.88
N ASN A 168 10.28 15.95 -1.70
CA ASN A 168 10.02 15.98 -3.14
C ASN A 168 10.90 17.00 -3.91
N ASP A 169 12.12 17.26 -3.42
CA ASP A 169 13.11 18.04 -4.15
C ASP A 169 13.77 17.14 -5.21
N VAL A 170 13.37 17.35 -6.45
CA VAL A 170 13.85 16.57 -7.61
C VAL A 170 15.38 16.58 -7.72
N LYS A 171 16.05 17.66 -7.33
CA LYS A 171 17.50 17.76 -7.41
C LYS A 171 18.17 16.91 -6.34
N GLU A 172 17.69 16.97 -5.09
CA GLU A 172 18.23 16.17 -4.00
C GLU A 172 17.96 14.66 -4.20
N ILE A 173 16.77 14.32 -4.71
CA ILE A 173 16.42 12.96 -5.11
C ILE A 173 17.37 12.42 -6.17
N ASN A 174 17.63 13.20 -7.24
CA ASN A 174 18.53 12.76 -8.31
C ASN A 174 19.96 12.55 -7.81
N ILE A 175 20.50 13.46 -6.99
CA ILE A 175 21.84 13.32 -6.39
C ILE A 175 21.91 12.06 -5.52
N THR A 176 20.88 11.80 -4.73
CA THR A 176 20.77 10.62 -3.87
C THR A 176 20.74 9.34 -4.70
N MET A 177 19.95 9.31 -5.77
CA MET A 177 19.86 8.16 -6.67
C MET A 177 21.18 7.88 -7.40
N GLU A 178 21.88 8.91 -7.88
CA GLU A 178 23.22 8.79 -8.46
C GLU A 178 24.21 8.21 -7.44
N PHE A 179 24.20 8.73 -6.21
CA PHE A 179 25.07 8.24 -5.14
C PHE A 179 24.80 6.78 -4.79
N LEU A 180 23.54 6.38 -4.64
CA LEU A 180 23.16 4.99 -4.38
C LEU A 180 23.55 4.05 -5.54
N SER A 181 23.44 4.52 -6.79
CA SER A 181 23.89 3.79 -7.97
C SER A 181 25.41 3.55 -7.96
N LEU A 182 26.20 4.56 -7.57
CA LEU A 182 27.64 4.42 -7.38
C LEU A 182 27.98 3.39 -6.30
N ILE A 183 27.21 3.37 -5.20
CA ILE A 183 27.39 2.36 -4.14
C ILE A 183 27.08 0.95 -4.66
N LYS A 184 25.94 0.78 -5.35
CA LYS A 184 25.48 -0.51 -5.87
C LYS A 184 26.42 -1.12 -6.90
N ASN A 185 27.03 -0.29 -7.75
CA ASN A 185 27.97 -0.73 -8.79
C ASN A 185 29.38 -1.02 -8.25
N GLY A 186 29.58 -0.94 -6.94
CA GLY A 186 30.85 -1.15 -6.27
C GLY A 186 31.58 0.16 -6.05
N LEU A 187 31.71 0.56 -4.78
CA LEU A 187 32.61 1.62 -4.39
C LEU A 187 34.05 1.13 -4.58
N THR A 188 34.72 1.60 -5.63
CA THR A 188 36.17 1.39 -5.74
C THR A 188 36.87 2.14 -4.61
N ASP A 189 38.02 1.65 -4.16
CA ASP A 189 38.82 2.30 -3.09
C ASP A 189 39.13 3.77 -3.41
N GLU A 190 39.21 4.11 -4.71
CA GLU A 190 39.42 5.47 -5.21
C GLU A 190 38.19 6.36 -4.99
N VAL A 191 36.99 5.86 -5.28
CA VAL A 191 35.72 6.58 -5.01
C VAL A 191 35.51 6.77 -3.51
N ILE A 192 35.81 5.77 -2.68
CA ILE A 192 35.75 5.89 -1.20
C ILE A 192 36.71 6.99 -0.71
N LYS A 193 37.92 7.04 -1.26
CA LYS A 193 38.94 8.02 -0.91
C LYS A 193 38.52 9.43 -1.30
N ASP A 194 37.89 9.61 -2.45
CA ASP A 194 37.43 10.91 -2.90
C ASP A 194 36.18 11.38 -2.16
N LEU A 195 35.22 10.49 -1.87
CA LEU A 195 34.09 10.78 -0.98
C LEU A 195 34.57 11.20 0.42
N SER A 196 35.56 10.49 0.97
CA SER A 196 36.18 10.83 2.26
C SER A 196 36.83 12.22 2.25
N LYS A 197 37.43 12.65 1.13
CA LYS A 197 37.97 14.01 0.99
C LYS A 197 36.88 15.06 0.90
N ILE A 198 35.78 14.78 0.19
CA ILE A 198 34.64 15.69 0.04
C ILE A 198 33.96 15.89 1.39
N LEU A 199 33.67 14.81 2.12
CA LEU A 199 33.07 14.86 3.46
C LEU A 199 33.96 15.60 4.46
N LYS A 200 35.29 15.38 4.41
CA LYS A 200 36.24 16.16 5.21
C LYS A 200 36.21 17.64 4.85
N LYS A 201 36.11 18.01 3.57
CA LYS A 201 36.00 19.42 3.15
C LYS A 201 34.73 20.09 3.65
N GLN A 202 33.61 19.38 3.71
CA GLN A 202 32.36 19.94 4.20
C GLN A 202 32.33 20.07 5.74
N ASN A 203 32.94 19.13 6.48
CA ASN A 203 33.10 19.24 7.94
C ASN A 203 34.18 20.24 8.39
N ILE A 204 34.94 20.87 7.49
CA ILE A 204 35.93 21.91 7.82
C ILE A 204 35.31 23.32 7.82
N ALA A 205 34.04 23.47 7.44
CA ALA A 205 33.38 24.78 7.45
C ALA A 205 32.87 25.24 8.83
N ASP A 206 32.92 24.41 9.88
CA ASP A 206 32.35 24.76 11.21
C ASP A 206 33.30 24.57 12.40
N THR A 207 34.60 24.72 12.18
CA THR A 207 35.55 24.99 13.27
C THR A 207 36.36 26.23 12.93
N GLY A 208 35.67 27.38 12.87
CA GLY A 208 36.27 28.69 13.03
C GLY A 208 36.46 28.99 14.52
N GLU A 209 37.70 29.18 14.92
CA GLU A 209 38.22 29.44 16.26
C GLU A 209 37.44 30.47 17.10
N ILE A 210 37.26 30.16 18.39
CA ILE A 210 37.23 31.12 19.52
C ILE A 210 37.85 30.34 20.71
N ARG A 211 39.05 30.58 21.25
CA ARG A 211 39.94 31.76 21.39
C ARG A 211 41.40 31.35 21.25
#